data_AF-A0A8K0CFN7-F1
#
_entry.id   AF-A0A8K0CFN7-F1
#
_cell.length_a   1.000
_cell.length_b   1.000
_cell.length_c   1.000
_cell.angle_alpha   90.00
_cell.angle_beta   90.00
_cell.angle_gamma   90.00
#
_symmetry.space_group_name_H-M   'P 1'
#
loop_
_entity.id
_entity.type
_entity.pdbx_description
1 polymer ?
#
loop_
_entity_poly.entity_id
_entity_poly.type
_entity_poly.pdbx_seq_one_letter_code
_entity_poly.pdbx_strand_id
1 'polypeptide(L)' 'MTGKLHNLECGMTAVETKLGWTLMGKKPTEENSKNDAALIVTSMFVEEADISNLWSLDVMGITDPVETKSRERGPRRDL' A
#
# COMPACT_ATOMS: atom_id res chain seq x y z
N MET A 1 0.99 25.74 10.60
CA MET A 1 0.85 24.31 10.96
C MET A 1 -0.04 24.24 12.19
N THR A 2 -0.92 23.25 12.29
CA THR A 2 -1.84 23.12 13.44
C THR A 2 -1.14 22.48 14.65
N GLY A 3 -0.04 21.75 14.42
CA GLY A 3 1.07 21.61 15.37
C GLY A 3 0.89 20.56 16.47
N LYS A 4 -0.24 19.83 16.51
CA LYS A 4 -0.39 18.72 17.47
C LYS A 4 0.58 17.59 17.14
N LEU A 5 1.23 17.09 18.18
CA LEU A 5 2.12 15.93 18.13
C LEU A 5 1.50 14.80 18.95
N HIS A 6 1.50 13.59 18.40
CA HIS A 6 1.04 12.39 19.09
C HIS A 6 2.08 11.28 18.92
N ASN A 7 2.70 10.87 20.02
CA ASN A 7 3.65 9.77 20.00
C ASN A 7 2.90 8.43 20.05
N LEU A 8 3.22 7.56 19.10
CA LEU A 8 2.66 6.22 18.98
C LEU A 8 3.52 5.23 19.75
N GLU A 9 2.91 4.13 20.18
CA GLU A 9 3.60 3.04 20.90
C GLU A 9 4.72 2.40 20.08
N CYS A 10 4.63 2.44 18.74
CA CYS A 10 5.65 1.94 17.82
C CYS A 10 6.88 2.86 17.67
N GLY A 11 6.97 3.94 18.45
CA GLY A 11 8.11 4.87 18.42
C GLY A 11 8.07 5.90 17.29
N MET A 12 6.96 5.98 16.54
CA MET A 12 6.71 7.02 15.54
C MET A 12 5.90 8.18 16.14
N THR A 13 5.93 9.35 15.49
CA THR A 13 5.16 10.53 15.92
C THR A 13 4.23 10.97 14.80
N ALA A 14 2.94 11.09 15.10
CA ALA A 14 1.96 11.73 14.21
C ALA A 14 1.94 13.25 14.43
N VAL A 15 1.94 14.01 13.34
CA VAL A 15 1.97 15.48 13.33
C VAL A 15 0.75 16.01 12.60
N GLU A 16 -0.02 16.89 13.25
CA GLU A 16 -1.17 17.56 12.64
C GLU A 16 -0.72 18.72 11.75
N THR A 17 -0.92 18.54 10.45
CA THR A 17 -0.66 19.54 9.41
C THR A 17 -1.97 20.17 8.94
N LYS A 18 -1.88 21.15 8.03
CA LYS A 18 -3.06 21.74 7.36
C LYS A 18 -3.80 20.74 6.47
N LEU A 19 -3.14 19.64 6.08
CA LEU A 19 -3.69 18.59 5.21
C LEU A 19 -4.13 17.34 6.00
N GLY A 20 -4.09 17.40 7.34
CA GLY A 20 -4.37 16.25 8.22
C GLY A 20 -3.12 15.71 8.90
N TRP A 21 -3.15 14.44 9.31
CA TRP A 21 -2.08 13.80 10.07
C TRP A 21 -0.96 13.26 9.18
N THR A 22 0.28 13.59 9.51
CA THR A 22 1.48 13.05 8.87
C THR A 22 2.28 12.25 9.89
N LEU A 23 2.58 10.99 9.57
CA LEU A 23 3.46 10.15 10.39
C LEU A 23 4.93 10.48 10.11
N MET A 24 5.71 10.70 11.17
CA MET A 24 7.15 10.94 11.13
C MET A 24 7.88 9.91 12.00
N GLY A 25 9.14 9.67 11.65
CA GLY A 25 10.00 8.69 12.32
C GLY A 25 10.26 7.45 11.46
N LYS A 26 11.24 6.65 11.88
CA LYS A 26 11.56 5.38 11.23
C LYS A 26 10.60 4.33 11.78
N LYS A 27 9.95 3.56 10.89
CA LYS A 27 9.22 2.36 11.33
C LYS A 27 10.17 1.52 12.19
N PRO A 28 9.71 0.89 13.29
CA PRO A 28 10.47 -0.20 13.87
C PRO A 28 10.62 -1.21 12.74
N THR A 29 11.83 -1.28 12.18
CA THR A 29 12.18 -2.37 11.29
C THR A 29 12.25 -3.56 12.22
N GLU A 30 11.09 -4.21 12.40
CA GLU A 30 11.08 -5.67 12.45
C GLU A 30 12.06 -6.08 11.35
N GLU A 31 13.19 -6.67 11.71
CA GLU A 31 14.05 -7.43 10.80
C GLU A 31 13.24 -8.62 10.28
N ASN A 32 12.14 -8.34 9.59
CA ASN A 32 11.69 -9.19 8.53
C ASN A 32 12.49 -8.74 7.32
N SER A 33 13.73 -9.22 7.26
CA SER A 33 14.18 -9.95 6.07
C SER A 33 13.21 -11.13 5.86
N LYS A 34 11.94 -10.82 5.59
CA LYS A 34 11.08 -11.73 4.87
C LYS A 34 11.76 -11.80 3.52
N ASN A 35 12.57 -12.85 3.36
CA ASN A 35 12.87 -13.44 2.08
C ASN A 35 11.49 -13.80 1.54
N ASP A 36 10.82 -12.80 0.95
CA ASP A 36 9.48 -12.95 0.43
C ASP A 36 9.69 -13.76 -0.84
N ALA A 37 9.69 -15.07 -0.66
CA ALA A 37 9.97 -16.03 -1.72
C ALA A 37 9.01 -15.79 -2.89
N ALA A 38 7.80 -15.27 -2.63
CA ALA A 38 6.90 -14.82 -3.66
C ALA A 38 7.50 -13.66 -4.47
N LEU A 39 7.98 -12.58 -3.82
CA LEU A 39 8.63 -11.46 -4.53
C LEU A 39 9.88 -11.91 -5.30
N ILE A 40 10.70 -12.79 -4.72
CA ILE A 40 11.90 -13.31 -5.40
C ILE A 40 11.50 -14.13 -6.63
N VAL A 41 10.58 -15.09 -6.49
CA VAL A 41 10.10 -15.92 -7.60
C VAL A 41 9.42 -15.07 -8.67
N THR A 42 8.60 -14.09 -8.28
CA THR A 42 7.98 -13.15 -9.22
C THR A 42 9.04 -12.33 -9.95
N SER A 43 10.09 -11.84 -9.26
CA SER A 43 11.16 -11.06 -9.90
C SER A 43 11.95 -11.88 -10.93
N MET A 44 12.27 -13.13 -10.62
CA MET A 44 12.93 -14.06 -11.55
C MET A 44 12.04 -14.36 -12.76
N PHE A 45 10.75 -14.59 -12.53
CA PHE A 45 9.80 -14.85 -13.61
C PHE A 45 9.57 -13.62 -14.50
N VAL A 46 9.61 -12.41 -13.93
CA VAL A 46 9.51 -11.14 -14.69
C VAL A 46 10.75 -10.90 -15.53
N GLU A 47 11.94 -11.28 -15.08
CA GLU A 47 13.17 -11.21 -15.88
C GLU A 47 13.12 -12.13 -17.11
N GLU A 48 12.46 -13.29 -16.99
CA GLU A 48 12.27 -14.26 -18.07
C GLU A 48 11.06 -13.94 -18.99
N ALA A 49 10.16 -13.06 -18.57
CA ALA A 49 8.93 -12.73 -19.30
C ALA A 49 9.12 -11.55 -20.27
N ASP A 50 8.53 -11.64 -21.48
CA ASP A 50 8.40 -10.48 -22.36
C ASP A 50 7.53 -9.39 -21.70
N ILE A 51 7.88 -8.12 -21.93
CA ILE A 51 7.19 -6.96 -21.38
C ILE A 51 5.68 -7.01 -21.70
N SER A 52 5.31 -7.49 -22.91
CA SER A 52 3.91 -7.63 -23.32
C SER A 52 3.12 -8.62 -22.46
N ASN A 53 3.77 -9.66 -21.92
CA ASN A 53 3.17 -10.63 -21.02
C ASN A 53 2.94 -10.06 -19.61
N LEU A 54 3.77 -9.10 -19.17
CA LEU A 54 3.59 -8.43 -17.89
C LEU A 54 2.38 -7.49 -17.93
N TRP A 55 2.21 -6.74 -19.03
CA TRP A 55 1.05 -5.87 -19.22
C TRP A 55 -0.26 -6.65 -19.36
N SER A 56 -0.24 -7.83 -19.97
CA SER A 56 -1.45 -8.68 -20.02
C SER A 56 -1.86 -9.20 -18.64
N LEU A 57 -0.90 -9.35 -17.71
CA LEU A 57 -1.12 -9.80 -16.34
C LEU A 57 -1.67 -8.68 -15.43
N ASP A 58 -1.24 -7.44 -15.65
CA ASP A 58 -1.83 -6.24 -15.03
C ASP A 58 -3.30 -6.03 -15.50
N VAL A 59 -3.58 -6.33 -16.77
CA VAL A 59 -4.94 -6.34 -17.34
C VAL A 59 -5.78 -7.51 -16.81
N MET A 60 -5.17 -8.63 -16.40
CA MET A 60 -5.87 -9.79 -15.81
C MET A 60 -6.38 -9.58 -14.36
N GLY A 61 -6.44 -8.33 -13.90
CA GLY A 61 -7.28 -7.99 -12.74
C GLY A 61 -6.74 -8.47 -11.40
N ILE A 62 -5.41 -8.62 -11.28
CA ILE A 62 -4.76 -8.69 -9.96
C ILE A 62 -4.76 -7.27 -9.36
N THR A 63 -5.96 -6.73 -9.16
CA THR A 63 -6.16 -5.45 -8.49
C THR A 63 -6.09 -5.71 -6.99
N ASP A 64 -5.41 -4.85 -6.26
CA ASP A 64 -5.32 -4.93 -4.80
C ASP A 64 -6.74 -5.05 -4.20
N PRO A 65 -7.00 -6.01 -3.28
CA PRO A 65 -8.27 -6.13 -2.58
C PRO A 65 -8.81 -4.80 -2.00
N VAL A 66 -7.93 -3.85 -1.68
CA VAL A 66 -8.33 -2.50 -1.22
C VAL A 66 -9.10 -1.71 -2.28
N GLU A 67 -8.80 -1.90 -3.57
CA GLU A 67 -9.51 -1.27 -4.68
C GLU A 67 -10.87 -1.92 -4.94
N THR A 68 -11.02 -3.21 -4.63
CA THR A 68 -12.33 -3.87 -4.79
C THR A 68 -13.37 -3.38 -3.79
N LYS A 69 -12.95 -2.94 -2.59
CA LYS A 69 -13.85 -2.41 -1.55
C LYS A 69 -14.37 -1.00 -1.83
N SER A 70 -13.66 -0.21 -2.64
CA SER A 70 -14.11 1.15 -2.99
C SER A 70 -15.17 1.16 -4.08
N ARG A 71 -15.29 0.07 -4.87
CA ARG A 71 -16.23 -0.03 -6.00
C ARG A 71 -17.63 -0.55 -5.64
N GLU A 72 -17.86 -1.06 -4.42
CA GLU A 72 -19.19 -1.54 -3.99
C GLU A 72 -20.10 -0.42 -3.43
N ARG A 73 -19.57 0.77 -3.12
CA ARG A 73 -20.40 1.92 -2.75
C ARG A 73 -20.90 2.69 -3.98
N GLY A 74 -21.77 2.05 -4.75
CA GLY A 74 -22.64 2.76 -5.69
C GLY A 74 -23.64 3.67 -4.93
N PRO A 75 -24.05 4.81 -5.49
CA PRO A 75 -24.93 5.74 -4.82
C PRO A 75 -26.31 5.10 -4.61
N ARG A 76 -26.79 5.10 -3.35
CA ARG A 76 -28.20 4.84 -3.06
C ARG A 76 -29.02 5.89 -3.80
N ARG A 77 -29.78 5.47 -4.81
CA ARG A 77 -30.86 6.26 -5.38
C ARG A 77 -32.06 6.08 -4.46
N ASP A 78 -32.23 7.01 -3.53
CA ASP A 78 -33.50 7.30 -2.90
C ASP A 78 -34.40 8.00 -3.92
N LEU A 79 -35.50 7.33 -4.25
CA LEU A 79 -36.67 7.87 -4.94
C LEU A 79 -37.65 8.38 -3.87
#